data_AF-A0A8X6WM17-F1
#
_entry.id   AF-A0A8X6WM17-F1
#
_cell.length_a   1.000
_cell.length_b   1.000
_cell.length_c   1.000
_cell.angle_alpha   90.00
_cell.angle_beta   90.00
_cell.angle_gamma   90.00
#
_symmetry.space_group_name_H-M   'P 1'
#
loop_
_entity.id
_entity.type
_entity.pdbx_description
1 polymer ?
#
loop_
_entity_poly.entity_id
_entity_poly.type
_entity_poly.pdbx_seq_one_letter_code
_entity_poly.pdbx_strand_id
1 'polypeptide(L)'
;MLLGYSDASEAAYGAIVYMRCVKEDGTTTTKLIGSKSRVAPIKVISIPRFELSACLLLAQLVEKVRLSLQVHLAKIILHTDSTIAIAWINTPANQLKTFVGNRVSKIQTLTENFEWRSTYLQLKTLQISSLEV
;
A
#
# COMPACT_ATOMS: atom_id res chain seq x y z
N MET A 1 -3.02 13.50 6.09
CA MET A 1 -2.18 12.61 5.24
C MET A 1 -2.86 11.24 5.12
N LEU A 2 -2.62 10.50 4.04
CA LEU A 2 -3.06 9.11 3.91
C LEU A 2 -1.90 8.16 4.20
N LEU A 3 -2.18 7.10 4.95
CA LEU A 3 -1.27 6.01 5.26
C LEU A 3 -1.86 4.72 4.70
N GLY A 4 -1.17 4.12 3.75
CA GLY A 4 -1.56 2.88 3.10
C GLY A 4 -0.67 1.72 3.55
N TYR A 5 -1.25 0.56 3.80
CA TYR A 5 -0.52 -0.66 4.15
C TYR A 5 -0.99 -1.80 3.26
N SER A 6 -0.05 -2.55 2.68
CA SER A 6 -0.34 -3.75 1.91
C SER A 6 0.33 -4.96 2.52
N ASP A 7 -0.36 -6.09 2.47
CA ASP A 7 0.10 -7.36 3.01
C ASP A 7 -0.34 -8.52 2.11
N ALA A 8 0.44 -9.60 2.11
CA ALA A 8 0.11 -10.82 1.39
C ALA A 8 0.57 -12.06 2.16
N SER A 9 -0.24 -13.09 2.08
CA SER A 9 0.04 -14.43 2.57
C SER A 9 -0.28 -15.45 1.48
N GLU A 10 -0.06 -16.73 1.78
CA GLU A 10 -0.42 -17.83 0.89
C GLU A 10 -1.94 -17.93 0.64
N ALA A 11 -2.75 -17.49 1.61
CA ALA A 11 -4.20 -17.61 1.57
C ALA A 11 -4.89 -16.39 0.94
N ALA A 12 -4.34 -15.19 1.15
CA ALA A 12 -4.97 -13.95 0.71
C ALA A 12 -3.95 -12.81 0.62
N TYR A 13 -4.33 -11.75 -0.09
CA TYR A 13 -3.61 -10.48 -0.07
C TYR A 13 -4.58 -9.32 0.08
N GLY A 14 -4.11 -8.23 0.68
CA GLY A 14 -4.97 -7.13 1.06
C GLY A 14 -4.24 -5.81 1.21
N ALA A 15 -5.05 -4.77 1.31
CA ALA A 15 -4.63 -3.39 1.47
C ALA A 15 -5.58 -2.66 2.42
N ILE A 16 -5.03 -1.76 3.23
CA ILE A 16 -5.74 -0.94 4.20
C ILE A 16 -5.26 0.50 4.05
N VAL A 17 -6.18 1.46 4.15
CA VAL A 17 -5.92 2.90 4.03
C VAL A 17 -6.48 3.63 5.24
N TYR A 18 -5.60 4.33 5.94
CA TYR A 18 -5.92 5.21 7.04
C TYR A 18 -5.77 6.68 6.63
N MET A 19 -6.62 7.53 7.18
CA MET A 19 -6.43 8.97 7.19
C MET A 19 -5.89 9.38 8.54
N ARG A 20 -4.74 10.06 8.53
CA ARG A 20 -4.16 10.71 9.69
C ARG A 20 -4.34 12.23 9.57
N CYS A 21 -5.06 12.82 10.51
CA CYS A 21 -5.26 14.26 10.64
C CYS A 21 -4.48 14.77 11.85
N VAL A 22 -3.75 15.86 11.66
CA VAL A 22 -3.09 16.60 12.74
C VAL A 22 -3.86 17.90 12.89
N LYS A 23 -4.44 18.12 14.07
CA LYS A 23 -5.16 19.34 14.40
C LYS A 23 -4.17 20.45 14.82
N GLU A 24 -4.65 21.68 14.89
CA GLU A 24 -3.84 22.85 15.27
C GLU A 24 -3.30 22.75 16.71
N ASP A 25 -3.98 22.01 17.59
CA ASP A 25 -3.56 21.72 18.96
C ASP A 25 -2.45 20.65 19.05
N GLY A 26 -1.99 20.12 17.91
CA GLY A 26 -0.99 19.04 17.83
C GLY A 26 -1.58 17.64 18.03
N THR A 27 -2.87 17.51 18.33
CA THR A 27 -3.54 16.22 18.49
C THR A 27 -3.58 15.52 17.13
N THR A 28 -3.06 14.30 17.09
CA THR A 28 -3.15 13.43 15.92
C THR A 28 -4.33 12.49 16.08
N THR A 29 -5.21 12.44 15.08
CA THR A 29 -6.25 11.41 14.98
C THR A 29 -6.03 10.59 13.73
N THR A 30 -6.08 9.27 13.86
CA THR A 30 -6.07 8.36 12.71
C THR A 30 -7.39 7.62 12.63
N LYS A 31 -7.94 7.50 11.42
CA LYS A 31 -9.15 6.71 11.17
C LYS A 31 -8.96 5.82 9.94
N LEU A 32 -9.51 4.61 10.02
CA LEU A 32 -9.63 3.72 8.87
C LEU A 32 -10.63 4.33 7.87
N ILE A 33 -10.19 4.52 6.63
CA ILE A 33 -11.05 5.06 5.55
C ILE A 33 -11.51 3.97 4.60
N GLY A 34 -10.68 2.95 4.40
CA GLY A 34 -11.06 1.82 3.56
C GLY A 34 -10.09 0.67 3.66
N SER A 35 -10.59 -0.52 3.39
CA SER A 35 -9.79 -1.72 3.24
C SER A 35 -10.30 -2.52 2.04
N LYS A 36 -9.42 -3.34 1.47
CA LYS A 36 -9.76 -4.26 0.40
C LYS A 36 -8.88 -5.48 0.46
N SER A 37 -9.47 -6.65 0.37
CA SER A 37 -8.76 -7.93 0.34
C SER A 37 -9.22 -8.79 -0.83
N ARG A 38 -8.39 -9.77 -1.21
CA ARG A 38 -8.68 -10.77 -2.25
C ARG A 38 -8.12 -12.11 -1.80
N VAL A 39 -8.92 -13.17 -1.97
CA VAL A 39 -8.48 -14.55 -1.75
C VAL A 39 -7.44 -14.92 -2.81
N ALA A 40 -6.38 -15.62 -2.40
CA ALA A 40 -5.36 -16.10 -3.30
C ALA A 40 -5.99 -17.09 -4.31
N PRO A 41 -5.70 -16.96 -5.62
CA PRO A 41 -6.15 -17.94 -6.61
C PRO A 41 -5.58 -19.33 -6.30
N ILE A 42 -6.36 -20.37 -6.59
CA ILE A 42 -5.93 -21.78 -6.45
C ILE A 42 -4.68 -22.07 -7.31
N LYS A 43 -4.49 -21.34 -8.42
CA LYS A 43 -3.27 -21.43 -9.22
C LYS A 43 -2.08 -20.91 -8.42
N VAL A 44 -1.08 -21.76 -8.25
CA VAL A 44 0.16 -21.45 -7.53
C VAL A 44 0.84 -20.23 -8.16
N ILE A 45 0.77 -19.12 -7.45
CA ILE A 45 1.54 -17.90 -7.71
C ILE A 45 2.49 -17.76 -6.52
N SER A 46 3.73 -17.33 -6.77
CA SER A 46 4.72 -17.17 -5.71
C SER A 46 4.34 -16.03 -4.75
N ILE A 47 4.67 -16.17 -3.46
CA ILE A 47 4.43 -15.14 -2.42
C ILE A 47 4.86 -13.72 -2.88
N PRO A 48 6.05 -13.51 -3.47
CA PRO A 48 6.45 -12.19 -3.99
C PRO A 48 5.47 -11.55 -4.98
N ARG A 49 4.81 -12.36 -5.81
CA ARG A 49 3.84 -11.89 -6.79
C ARG A 49 2.50 -11.53 -6.12
N PHE A 50 2.17 -12.16 -5.00
CA PHE A 50 1.04 -11.74 -4.17
C PHE A 50 1.34 -10.44 -3.41
N GLU A 51 2.54 -10.30 -2.85
CA GLU A 51 2.99 -9.05 -2.22
C GLU A 51 2.91 -7.86 -3.21
N LEU A 52 3.41 -8.05 -4.43
CA LEU A 52 3.28 -7.04 -5.49
C LEU A 52 1.82 -6.77 -5.89
N SER A 53 0.97 -7.82 -5.88
CA SER A 53 -0.45 -7.67 -6.18
C SER A 53 -1.19 -6.94 -5.04
N ALA A 54 -0.76 -7.11 -3.79
CA ALA A 54 -1.23 -6.33 -2.63
C ALA A 54 -0.85 -4.86 -2.78
N CYS A 55 0.39 -4.57 -3.19
CA CYS A 55 0.86 -3.21 -3.47
C CYS A 55 0.02 -2.53 -4.57
N LEU A 56 -0.28 -3.25 -5.66
CA LEU A 56 -1.16 -2.73 -6.70
C LEU A 56 -2.60 -2.50 -6.20
N LEU A 57 -3.12 -3.41 -5.37
CA LEU A 57 -4.44 -3.26 -4.75
C LEU A 57 -4.48 -2.00 -3.86
N LEU A 58 -3.41 -1.74 -3.11
CA LEU A 58 -3.25 -0.56 -2.28
C LEU A 58 -3.22 0.72 -3.12
N ALA A 59 -2.39 0.76 -4.16
CA ALA A 59 -2.31 1.92 -5.07
C ALA A 59 -3.68 2.28 -5.65
N GLN A 60 -4.44 1.28 -6.11
CA GLN A 60 -5.80 1.48 -6.63
C GLN A 60 -6.79 1.95 -5.56
N LEU A 61 -6.70 1.41 -4.34
CA LEU A 61 -7.57 1.80 -3.25
C LEU A 61 -7.31 3.24 -2.81
N VAL A 62 -6.03 3.60 -2.64
CA VAL A 62 -5.62 4.96 -2.26
C VAL A 62 -6.01 5.97 -3.32
N GLU A 63 -5.83 5.66 -4.61
CA GLU A 63 -6.23 6.58 -5.68
C GLU A 63 -7.75 6.81 -5.69
N LYS A 64 -8.55 5.76 -5.48
CA LYS A 64 -10.01 5.91 -5.33
C LYS A 64 -10.38 6.77 -4.13
N VAL A 65 -9.78 6.49 -2.97
CA VAL A 65 -9.98 7.28 -1.75
C VAL A 65 -9.60 8.74 -2.00
N ARG A 66 -8.44 9.00 -2.60
CA ARG A 66 -7.95 10.33 -2.95
C ARG A 66 -8.92 11.10 -3.84
N LEU A 67 -9.45 10.45 -4.88
CA LEU A 67 -10.43 11.06 -5.79
C LEU A 67 -11.78 11.31 -5.13
N SER A 68 -12.20 10.46 -4.19
CA SER A 68 -13.46 10.65 -3.44
C SER A 68 -13.34 11.71 -2.35
N LEU A 69 -12.16 11.86 -1.76
CA LEU A 69 -11.89 12.86 -0.74
C LEU A 69 -11.55 14.19 -1.39
N GLN A 70 -12.52 15.10 -1.46
CA GLN A 70 -12.35 16.47 -1.94
C GLN A 70 -11.58 17.36 -0.94
N VAL A 71 -10.49 16.85 -0.36
CA VAL A 71 -9.68 17.53 0.66
C VAL A 71 -8.23 17.60 0.23
N HIS A 72 -7.54 18.65 0.64
CA HIS A 72 -6.11 18.78 0.38
C HIS A 72 -5.32 17.79 1.25
N LEU A 73 -4.68 16.81 0.61
CA LEU A 73 -3.83 15.84 1.29
C LEU A 73 -2.38 16.29 1.25
N ALA A 74 -1.83 16.65 2.40
CA ALA A 74 -0.43 17.08 2.51
C ALA A 74 0.57 15.99 2.08
N LYS A 75 0.25 14.71 2.29
CA LYS A 75 1.13 13.58 2.00
C LYS A 75 0.37 12.26 1.88
N ILE A 76 0.88 11.35 1.05
CA ILE A 76 0.41 9.97 0.90
C ILE A 76 1.62 9.05 1.02
N ILE A 77 1.59 8.14 1.99
CA ILE A 77 2.68 7.20 2.28
C ILE A 77 2.13 5.78 2.19
N LEU A 78 2.78 4.93 1.39
CA LEU A 78 2.40 3.55 1.15
C LEU A 78 3.47 2.61 1.71
N HIS A 79 3.03 1.60 2.44
CA HIS A 79 3.89 0.70 3.19
C HIS A 79 3.70 -0.75 2.75
N THR A 80 4.81 -1.47 2.62
CA THR A 80 4.85 -2.93 2.51
C THR A 80 6.06 -3.46 3.28
N ASP A 81 5.92 -4.65 3.85
CA ASP A 81 6.98 -5.44 4.47
C ASP A 81 7.79 -6.27 3.46
N SER A 82 7.32 -6.36 2.23
CA SER A 82 8.00 -7.05 1.15
C SER A 82 9.14 -6.19 0.57
N THR A 83 10.37 -6.54 0.94
CA THR A 83 11.58 -5.92 0.37
C THR A 83 11.68 -6.17 -1.14
N ILE A 84 11.22 -7.34 -1.62
CA ILE A 84 11.21 -7.67 -3.04
C ILE A 84 10.16 -6.87 -3.82
N ALA A 85 8.99 -6.61 -3.25
CA ALA A 85 7.99 -5.76 -3.87
C ALA A 85 8.49 -4.31 -3.99
N ILE A 86 9.13 -3.77 -2.93
CA ILE A 86 9.76 -2.43 -2.97
C ILE A 86 10.86 -2.38 -4.04
N ALA A 87 11.73 -3.39 -4.10
CA ALA A 87 12.80 -3.45 -5.09
C ALA A 87 12.23 -3.43 -6.52
N TRP A 88 11.15 -4.18 -6.77
CA TRP A 88 10.46 -4.15 -8.07
C TRP A 88 9.79 -2.81 -8.37
N ILE A 89 9.12 -2.19 -7.39
CA ILE A 89 8.47 -0.88 -7.57
C ILE A 89 9.50 0.20 -7.93
N ASN A 90 10.72 0.11 -7.39
CA ASN A 90 11.81 1.04 -7.68
C ASN A 90 12.58 0.71 -8.97
N THR A 91 12.28 -0.42 -9.62
CA THR A 91 12.93 -0.82 -10.88
C THR A 91 12.08 -0.35 -12.07
N PRO A 92 12.68 0.15 -13.16
CA PRO A 92 11.95 0.45 -14.38
C PRO A 92 11.16 -0.77 -14.88
N ALA A 93 9.87 -0.57 -15.16
CA ALA A 93 8.95 -1.67 -15.50
C ALA A 93 9.39 -2.50 -16.73
N ASN A 94 10.11 -1.89 -17.68
CA ASN A 94 10.62 -2.53 -18.89
C ASN A 94 11.79 -3.51 -18.64
N GLN A 95 12.43 -3.46 -17.47
CA GLN A 95 13.50 -4.40 -17.08
C GLN A 95 12.96 -5.65 -16.39
N LEU A 96 11.65 -5.69 -16.09
CA LEU A 96 11.02 -6.75 -15.33
C LEU A 96 10.26 -7.71 -16.25
N LYS A 97 10.15 -8.98 -15.84
CA LYS A 97 9.33 -9.97 -16.55
C LYS A 97 7.88 -9.49 -16.65
N THR A 98 7.21 -9.79 -17.75
CA THR A 98 5.88 -9.27 -18.14
C THR A 98 4.86 -9.19 -17.00
N PHE A 99 4.73 -10.24 -16.17
CA PHE A 99 3.78 -10.22 -15.04
C PHE A 99 4.06 -9.12 -14.02
N VAL A 100 5.34 -8.97 -13.66
CA VAL A 100 5.84 -8.01 -12.67
C VAL A 100 5.87 -6.62 -13.31
N GLY A 101 6.45 -6.49 -14.50
CA GLY A 101 6.54 -5.22 -15.23
C GLY A 101 5.18 -4.56 -15.47
N ASN A 102 4.17 -5.33 -15.89
CA ASN A 102 2.82 -4.80 -16.11
C ASN A 102 2.17 -4.26 -14.82
N ARG A 103 2.49 -4.84 -13.66
CA ARG A 103 1.97 -4.39 -12.36
C ARG A 103 2.75 -3.20 -11.84
N VAL A 104 4.09 -3.24 -11.94
CA VAL A 104 4.98 -2.15 -11.56
C VAL A 104 4.68 -0.90 -12.36
N SER A 105 4.48 -1.01 -13.69
CA SER A 105 4.07 0.12 -14.52
C SER A 105 2.78 0.77 -14.02
N LYS A 106 1.75 -0.04 -13.70
CA LYS A 106 0.49 0.47 -13.13
C LYS A 106 0.69 1.12 -11.76
N ILE A 107 1.51 0.52 -10.89
CA ILE A 107 1.83 1.09 -9.58
C ILE A 107 2.52 2.44 -9.77
N GLN A 108 3.58 2.51 -10.57
CA GLN A 108 4.32 3.75 -10.83
C GLN A 108 3.42 4.85 -11.39
N THR A 109 2.55 4.53 -12.36
CA THR A 109 1.58 5.50 -12.90
C THR A 109 0.56 5.97 -11.86
N LEU A 110 0.03 5.07 -11.02
CA LEU A 110 -0.95 5.44 -9.99
C LEU A 110 -0.33 6.18 -8.81
N THR A 111 0.99 6.03 -8.59
CA THR A 111 1.67 6.45 -7.37
C THR A 111 2.81 7.45 -7.63
N GLU A 112 2.79 8.13 -8.77
CA GLU A 112 3.82 9.10 -9.19
C GLU A 112 4.13 10.15 -8.11
N ASN A 113 3.11 10.58 -7.36
CA ASN A 113 3.23 11.58 -6.29
C ASN A 113 3.17 10.99 -4.88
N PHE A 114 3.31 9.67 -4.72
CA PHE A 114 3.20 9.00 -3.42
C PHE A 114 4.57 8.48 -2.97
N GLU A 115 4.77 8.36 -1.66
CA GLU A 115 6.01 7.82 -1.11
C GLU A 115 5.85 6.35 -0.74
N TRP A 116 6.63 5.47 -1.35
CA TRP A 116 6.72 4.06 -0.97
C TRP A 116 7.79 3.84 0.10
N ARG A 117 7.46 3.12 1.16
CA ARG A 117 8.36 2.79 2.26
C ARG A 117 8.33 1.29 2.55
N SER A 118 9.50 0.72 2.79
CA SER A 118 9.61 -0.60 3.40
C SER A 118 9.39 -0.46 4.90
N THR A 119 8.46 -1.25 5.46
CA THR A 119 8.22 -1.32 6.90
C THR A 119 8.76 -2.65 7.42
N TYR A 120 9.63 -2.61 8.41
CA TYR A 120 10.07 -3.83 9.09
C TYR A 120 8.90 -4.43 9.89
N LEU A 121 8.77 -5.76 9.90
CA LEU A 121 7.66 -6.49 10.53
C LEU A 121 7.36 -6.02 11.97
N GLN A 122 8.41 -5.72 12.76
CA GLN A 122 8.28 -5.23 14.14
C GLN A 122 7.63 -3.83 14.25
N LEU A 123 7.80 -2.97 13.25
CA LEU A 123 7.18 -1.65 13.23
C LEU A 123 5.73 -1.70 12.75
N LYS A 124 5.34 -2.72 11.97
CA LYS A 124 3.97 -2.90 11.49
C LYS A 124 2.99 -3.13 12.66
N THR A 125 3.35 -4.00 13.61
CA THR A 125 2.54 -4.26 14.81
C THR A 125 2.42 -3.02 15.70
N LEU A 126 3.52 -2.29 15.89
CA LEU A 126 3.54 -1.07 16.71
C LEU A 126 2.79 0.09 16.04
N GLN A 127 2.83 0.20 14.71
CA GLN A 127 2.07 1.22 13.99
C GLN A 127 0.59 0.89 13.97
N ILE A 128 0.18 -0.34 13.67
CA ILE A 128 -1.25 -0.70 13.66
C ILE A 128 -1.85 -0.51 15.07
N SER A 129 -1.17 -0.93 16.14
CA SER A 129 -1.64 -0.71 17.51
C SER A 129 -1.72 0.77 17.89
N SER A 130 -0.81 1.61 17.38
CA SER A 130 -0.85 3.07 17.61
C SER A 130 -1.91 3.81 16.78
N LEU A 131 -2.53 3.14 15.80
CA LEU A 131 -3.63 3.69 14.98
C LEU A 131 -5.01 3.21 15.46
N GLU A 132 -5.06 2.25 16.39
CA GLU A 132 -6.26 1.71 17.02
C GLU A 132 -6.56 2.31 18.42
N VAL A 133 -5.76 3.28 18.87
CA VAL A 133 -5.93 4.00 20.16
C VAL A 133 -6.20 5.48 19.95
#